data_AF-A0A060Z805-F1
#
_entry.id   AF-A0A060Z805-F1
#
_cell.length_a   1.000
_cell.length_b   1.000
_cell.length_c   1.000
_cell.angle_alpha   90.00
_cell.angle_beta   90.00
_cell.angle_gamma   90.00
#
_symmetry.space_group_name_H-M   'P 1'
#
loop_
_entity.id
_entity.type
_entity.pdbx_description
1 polymer ?
#
loop_
_entity_poly.entity_id
_entity_poly.type
_entity_poly.pdbx_seq_one_letter_code
_entity_poly.pdbx_strand_id
1 'polypeptide(L)'
;ACLPACLPACLPACLPACLPACLPACLSVCDSMLKHNGMKFTTKDQDNDHSENNCASFYHGAWWYRNCHTSNLNGQYLRGQHTSYADGIEWSSWTGWQYSLKFAEMKIRATREENK
;
A
#
# COMPACT_ATOMS: atom_id res chain seq x y z
N ALA A 1 -10.32 -35.35 9.73
CA ALA A 1 -10.95 -35.37 8.39
C ALA A 1 -12.14 -34.39 8.28
N CYS A 2 -12.10 -33.23 8.95
CA CYS A 2 -13.25 -32.30 8.99
C CYS A 2 -13.06 -31.03 8.15
N LEU A 3 -11.81 -30.62 7.84
CA LEU A 3 -11.55 -29.43 7.03
C LEU A 3 -12.16 -29.47 5.61
N PRO A 4 -12.06 -30.56 4.82
CA PRO A 4 -12.57 -30.54 3.44
C PRO A 4 -14.09 -30.65 3.35
N ALA A 5 -14.76 -31.15 4.40
CA ALA A 5 -16.22 -31.27 4.45
C ALA A 5 -16.90 -30.00 4.99
N CYS A 6 -16.23 -29.23 5.84
CA CYS A 6 -16.78 -27.99 6.40
C CYS A 6 -16.62 -26.78 5.47
N LEU A 7 -15.61 -26.76 4.60
CA LEU A 7 -15.35 -25.63 3.70
C LEU A 7 -16.56 -25.27 2.79
N PRO A 8 -17.18 -26.20 2.04
CA PRO A 8 -18.30 -25.85 1.15
C PRO A 8 -19.60 -25.53 1.90
N ALA A 9 -19.76 -25.96 3.14
CA ALA A 9 -20.93 -25.63 3.97
C ALA A 9 -20.78 -24.28 4.68
N CYS A 10 -19.56 -23.89 5.04
CA CYS A 10 -19.28 -22.64 5.75
C CYS A 10 -19.07 -21.46 4.77
N LEU A 11 -18.52 -21.68 3.57
CA LEU A 11 -18.24 -20.62 2.60
C LEU A 11 -19.50 -19.79 2.24
N PRO A 12 -20.67 -20.37 1.92
CA PRO A 12 -21.86 -19.61 1.54
C PRO A 12 -22.47 -18.82 2.70
N ALA A 13 -22.27 -19.27 3.94
CA ALA A 13 -22.76 -18.60 5.14
C ALA A 13 -21.81 -17.48 5.61
N CYS A 14 -20.49 -17.67 5.42
CA CYS A 14 -19.48 -16.70 5.85
C CYS A 14 -19.22 -15.61 4.79
N LEU A 15 -19.27 -15.94 3.50
CA LEU A 15 -18.98 -14.99 2.42
C LEU A 15 -19.89 -13.74 2.46
N PRO A 16 -21.24 -13.82 2.58
CA PRO A 16 -22.07 -12.62 2.61
C PRO A 16 -21.92 -11.78 3.89
N ALA A 17 -21.41 -12.35 4.98
CA ALA A 17 -21.12 -11.62 6.21
C ALA A 17 -19.72 -10.96 6.17
N CYS A 18 -18.73 -11.65 5.60
CA CYS A 18 -17.36 -11.19 5.56
C CYS A 18 -17.08 -10.25 4.38
N LEU A 19 -17.70 -10.47 3.22
CA LEU A 19 -17.47 -9.67 2.02
C LEU A 19 -17.79 -8.18 2.26
N PRO A 20 -18.99 -7.75 2.70
CA PRO A 20 -19.26 -6.32 2.90
C PRO A 20 -18.43 -5.68 4.02
N ALA A 21 -17.93 -6.45 4.99
CA ALA A 21 -17.05 -5.95 6.05
C ALA A 21 -15.58 -5.84 5.63
N CYS A 22 -15.10 -6.78 4.80
CA CYS A 22 -13.68 -6.88 4.44
C CYS A 22 -13.37 -6.23 3.09
N LEU A 23 -14.29 -6.26 2.12
CA LEU A 23 -14.09 -5.71 0.78
C LEU A 23 -13.74 -4.22 0.82
N PRO A 24 -14.42 -3.34 1.62
CA PRO A 24 -14.09 -1.93 1.66
C PRO A 24 -12.69 -1.65 2.21
N ALA A 25 -12.28 -2.39 3.25
CA ALA A 25 -10.94 -2.25 3.86
C ALA A 25 -9.84 -2.79 2.93
N CYS A 26 -10.07 -3.91 2.25
CA CYS A 26 -9.13 -4.45 1.27
C CYS A 26 -8.99 -3.55 0.04
N LEU A 27 -10.09 -2.95 -0.44
CA LEU A 27 -10.07 -2.03 -1.58
C LEU A 27 -9.37 -0.71 -1.20
N SER A 28 -9.71 -0.14 -0.04
CA SER A 28 -9.15 1.15 0.39
C SER A 28 -7.65 1.05 0.65
N VAL A 29 -7.17 -0.03 1.26
CA VAL A 29 -5.73 -0.23 1.43
C VAL A 29 -5.06 -0.34 0.06
N CYS A 30 -5.51 -1.22 -0.84
CA CYS A 30 -4.86 -1.41 -2.15
C CYS A 30 -4.74 -0.17 -3.03
N ASP A 31 -5.69 0.79 -2.98
CA ASP A 31 -5.70 1.95 -3.89
C ASP A 31 -4.42 2.81 -3.82
N SER A 32 -3.82 2.96 -2.63
CA SER A 32 -2.64 3.81 -2.43
C SER A 32 -1.38 3.30 -3.16
N MET A 33 -1.36 2.05 -3.62
CA MET A 33 -0.27 1.49 -4.43
C MET A 33 -0.61 1.34 -5.91
N LEU A 34 -1.88 1.21 -6.29
CA LEU A 34 -2.27 1.01 -7.69
C LEU A 34 -1.83 2.16 -8.60
N LYS A 35 -1.82 3.39 -8.11
CA LYS A 35 -1.40 4.59 -8.87
C LYS A 35 0.10 4.62 -9.19
N HIS A 36 0.88 3.76 -8.55
CA HIS A 36 2.32 3.62 -8.76
C HIS A 36 2.65 2.49 -9.75
N ASN A 37 1.65 1.75 -10.23
CA ASN A 37 1.88 0.62 -11.13
C ASN A 37 2.56 1.08 -12.43
N GLY A 38 3.60 0.36 -12.84
CA GLY A 38 4.40 0.67 -14.03
C GLY A 38 5.40 1.81 -13.87
N MET A 39 5.49 2.46 -12.69
CA MET A 39 6.50 3.49 -12.44
C MET A 39 7.86 2.85 -12.15
N LYS A 40 8.92 3.58 -12.50
CA LYS A 40 10.29 3.22 -12.12
C LYS A 40 10.55 3.64 -10.69
N PHE A 41 11.54 2.99 -10.06
CA PHE A 41 11.94 3.34 -8.71
C PHE A 41 12.81 4.61 -8.74
N THR A 42 12.50 5.58 -7.88
CA THR A 42 13.21 6.85 -7.77
C THR A 42 13.82 6.99 -6.38
N THR A 43 15.06 7.46 -6.34
CA THR A 43 15.82 7.79 -5.13
C THR A 43 16.32 9.24 -5.20
N LYS A 44 16.86 9.75 -4.10
CA LYS A 44 17.41 11.12 -4.02
C LYS A 44 18.49 11.40 -5.08
N ASP A 45 19.25 10.38 -5.45
CA ASP A 45 20.38 10.43 -6.36
C ASP A 45 20.08 9.89 -7.77
N GLN A 46 18.89 9.32 -7.99
CA GLN A 46 18.47 8.82 -9.29
C GLN A 46 16.98 9.12 -9.53
N ASP A 47 16.71 10.16 -10.31
CA ASP A 47 15.36 10.60 -10.66
C ASP A 47 14.78 9.84 -11.86
N ASN A 48 13.72 9.07 -11.62
CA ASN A 48 12.97 8.34 -12.64
C ASN A 48 11.46 8.60 -12.54
N ASP A 49 11.04 9.64 -11.81
CA ASP A 49 9.63 9.96 -11.63
C ASP A 49 9.12 10.90 -12.75
N HIS A 50 7.82 11.23 -12.73
CA HIS A 50 7.18 12.10 -13.73
C HIS A 50 6.91 13.51 -13.19
N SER A 51 7.51 13.88 -12.06
CA SER A 51 7.43 15.23 -11.52
C SER A 51 8.48 16.14 -12.14
N GLU A 52 8.31 17.44 -12.00
CA GLU A 52 9.32 18.43 -12.40
C GLU A 52 10.47 18.51 -11.38
N ASN A 53 10.24 18.01 -10.16
CA ASN A 53 11.21 17.95 -9.07
C ASN A 53 11.42 16.48 -8.67
N ASN A 54 12.55 16.18 -8.01
CA ASN A 54 12.80 14.83 -7.52
C ASN A 54 11.89 14.50 -6.31
N CYS A 55 10.90 13.61 -6.51
CA CYS A 55 9.93 13.24 -5.48
C CYS A 55 10.59 12.58 -4.26
N ALA A 56 11.63 11.76 -4.48
CA ALA A 56 12.37 11.11 -3.39
C ALA A 56 13.06 12.12 -2.47
N SER A 57 13.58 13.21 -3.04
CA SER A 57 14.20 14.30 -2.29
C SER A 57 13.17 15.14 -1.54
N PHE A 58 12.03 15.43 -2.17
CA PHE A 58 10.98 16.27 -1.60
C PHE A 58 10.21 15.57 -0.47
N TYR A 59 9.86 14.29 -0.65
CA TYR A 59 9.11 13.48 0.32
C TYR A 59 10.01 12.55 1.15
N HIS A 60 11.31 12.82 1.15
CA HIS A 60 12.31 12.20 2.02
C HIS A 60 12.23 10.65 2.06
N GLY A 61 12.17 10.03 0.88
CA GLY A 61 12.00 8.59 0.77
C GLY A 61 12.59 7.98 -0.50
N ALA A 62 12.18 6.76 -0.81
CA ALA A 62 12.56 6.04 -2.01
C ALA A 62 11.41 5.12 -2.42
N TRP A 63 10.82 5.36 -3.59
CA TRP A 63 9.58 4.67 -3.99
C TRP A 63 9.42 4.63 -5.50
N TRP A 64 8.43 3.88 -5.96
CA TRP A 64 7.95 3.92 -7.35
C TRP A 64 7.13 5.19 -7.61
N TYR A 65 7.73 6.36 -7.40
CA TYR A 65 7.05 7.66 -7.50
C TYR A 65 6.47 7.91 -8.91
N ARG A 66 5.32 8.58 -8.96
CA ARG A 66 4.69 9.10 -10.19
C ARG A 66 4.82 10.62 -10.24
N ASN A 67 3.88 11.34 -9.61
CA ASN A 67 3.94 12.79 -9.42
C ASN A 67 3.05 13.19 -8.23
N CYS A 68 3.41 12.92 -6.97
CA CYS A 68 4.56 12.12 -6.53
C CYS A 68 4.11 10.77 -5.97
N HIS A 69 3.25 10.72 -4.95
CA HIS A 69 2.78 9.46 -4.41
C HIS A 69 1.39 9.50 -3.77
N THR A 70 0.83 8.31 -3.57
CA THR A 70 -0.26 8.00 -2.62
C THR A 70 0.17 7.07 -1.48
N SER A 71 1.36 6.49 -1.57
CA SER A 71 2.01 5.71 -0.51
C SER A 71 3.50 6.04 -0.46
N ASN A 72 4.07 6.10 0.75
CA ASN A 72 5.49 6.38 0.96
C ASN A 72 6.02 5.58 2.15
N LEU A 73 6.00 4.25 2.04
CA LEU A 73 6.39 3.38 3.17
C LEU A 73 7.89 3.48 3.53
N ASN A 74 8.70 4.03 2.62
CA ASN A 74 10.13 4.28 2.80
C ASN A 74 10.43 5.76 3.13
N GLY A 75 9.44 6.54 3.55
CA GLY A 75 9.63 7.91 4.02
C GLY A 75 10.21 7.99 5.44
N GLN A 76 10.24 9.20 6.02
CA GLN A 76 10.80 9.41 7.35
C GLN A 76 9.92 8.80 8.45
N TYR A 77 10.55 8.27 9.49
CA TYR A 77 9.80 7.79 10.65
C TYR A 77 9.43 8.93 11.61
N LEU A 78 8.30 9.59 11.35
CA LEU A 78 7.83 10.77 12.09
C LEU A 78 6.94 10.46 13.30
N ARG A 79 6.73 9.17 13.61
CA ARG A 79 6.10 8.67 14.85
C ARG A 79 4.64 9.09 15.06
N GLY A 80 3.81 8.98 14.02
CA GLY A 80 2.38 9.28 14.07
C GLY A 80 2.07 10.64 13.44
N GLN A 81 1.17 11.40 14.05
CA GLN A 81 0.74 12.70 13.55
C GLN A 81 1.92 13.66 13.44
N HIS A 82 2.07 14.30 12.28
CA HIS A 82 3.13 15.28 12.03
C HIS A 82 2.57 16.49 11.26
N THR A 83 3.40 17.53 11.11
CA THR A 83 2.99 18.84 10.53
C THR A 83 3.47 19.04 9.09
N SER A 84 4.52 18.33 8.70
CA SER A 84 5.05 18.32 7.35
C SER A 84 4.09 17.57 6.41
N TYR A 85 4.21 17.81 5.11
CA TYR A 85 3.29 17.25 4.13
C TYR A 85 3.87 15.97 3.52
N ALA A 86 3.24 14.84 3.86
CA ALA A 86 3.43 13.53 3.23
C ALA A 86 4.88 12.96 3.18
N ASP A 87 5.78 13.47 4.02
CA ASP A 87 7.20 13.08 4.07
C ASP A 87 7.51 11.97 5.10
N GLY A 88 6.47 11.39 5.69
CA GLY A 88 6.55 10.29 6.64
C GLY A 88 6.36 8.90 6.02
N ILE A 89 6.21 7.87 6.87
CA ILE A 89 5.75 6.54 6.45
C ILE A 89 4.23 6.59 6.17
N GLU A 90 3.85 7.02 4.97
CA GLU A 90 2.45 7.35 4.67
C GLU A 90 1.70 6.28 3.87
N TRP A 91 0.40 6.15 4.17
CA TRP A 91 -0.57 5.42 3.36
C TRP A 91 -1.87 6.23 3.25
N SER A 92 -1.99 7.03 2.20
CA SER A 92 -2.97 8.12 2.12
C SER A 92 -4.42 7.68 2.27
N SER A 93 -4.78 6.53 1.71
CA SER A 93 -6.14 5.99 1.80
C SER A 93 -6.53 5.44 3.18
N TRP A 94 -5.57 5.29 4.11
CA TRP A 94 -5.84 4.83 5.48
C TRP A 94 -5.72 5.95 6.50
N THR A 95 -4.57 6.62 6.58
CA THR A 95 -4.26 7.60 7.65
C THR A 95 -4.09 9.03 7.13
N GLY A 96 -4.35 9.27 5.85
CA GLY A 96 -4.13 10.58 5.21
C GLY A 96 -2.65 10.86 4.92
N TRP A 97 -2.29 12.14 4.86
CA TRP A 97 -0.98 12.61 4.40
C TRP A 97 -0.08 13.16 5.51
N GLN A 98 -0.57 13.18 6.75
CA GLN A 98 0.12 13.79 7.89
C GLN A 98 0.22 12.80 9.06
N TYR A 99 0.30 11.50 8.76
CA TYR A 99 0.41 10.46 9.76
C TYR A 99 1.40 9.37 9.34
N SER A 100 2.58 9.40 9.96
CA SER A 100 3.60 8.40 9.76
C SER A 100 3.27 7.14 10.55
N LEU A 101 3.03 6.04 9.84
CA LEU A 101 2.75 4.73 10.44
C LEU A 101 3.86 4.30 11.41
N LYS A 102 3.46 3.66 12.52
CA LYS A 102 4.37 3.11 13.53
C LYS A 102 5.10 1.85 13.05
N PHE A 103 4.47 1.11 12.15
CA PHE A 103 4.95 -0.15 11.61
C PHE A 103 4.40 -0.32 10.20
N ALA A 104 5.26 -0.77 9.29
CA ALA A 104 4.90 -1.17 7.94
C ALA A 104 5.74 -2.39 7.56
N GLU A 105 5.11 -3.36 6.91
CA GLU A 105 5.76 -4.58 6.46
C GLU A 105 5.24 -4.97 5.09
N MET A 106 6.15 -5.13 4.13
CA MET A 106 5.84 -5.58 2.77
C MET A 106 6.36 -7.01 2.59
N LYS A 107 5.46 -7.92 2.20
CA LYS A 107 5.78 -9.33 1.96
C LYS A 107 5.18 -9.78 0.65
N ILE A 108 5.90 -10.66 -0.04
CA ILE A 108 5.40 -11.34 -1.24
C ILE A 108 5.16 -12.82 -0.93
N ARG A 109 4.21 -13.41 -1.64
CA ARG A 109 3.96 -14.85 -1.63
C ARG A 109 3.73 -15.29 -3.07
N ALA A 110 4.32 -16.42 -3.47
CA ALA A 110 4.10 -16.98 -4.78
C ALA A 110 2.61 -17.13 -5.07
N THR A 111 2.17 -16.62 -6.21
CA THR A 111 0.85 -16.92 -6.76
C THR A 111 0.87 -18.37 -7.24
N ARG A 112 -0.17 -19.15 -6.94
CA ARG A 112 -0.35 -20.43 -7.62
C ARG A 112 -0.66 -20.07 -9.07
N GLU A 113 0.25 -20.36 -9.98
CA GLU A 113 -0.06 -20.30 -11.40
C GLU A 113 -1.11 -21.37 -11.67
N GLU A 114 -2.37 -20.97 -11.82
CA GLU A 114 -3.32 -21.80 -12.55
C GLU A 114 -2.88 -21.72 -14.01
N ASN A 115 -2.29 -22.82 -14.47
CA ASN A 115 -1.58 -23.01 -15.73
C ASN A 115 -2.06 -22.14 -16.91
N LYS A 116 -1.07 -21.52 -17.56
CA LYS A 116 -1.10 -20.87 -18.87
C LYS A 116 -1.90 -21.63 -19.92
#